data_AF-A0A967GD37-F1
#
_entry.id   AF-A0A967GD37-F1
#
_cell.length_a   1.000
_cell.length_b   1.000
_cell.length_c   1.000
_cell.angle_alpha   90.00
_cell.angle_beta   90.00
_cell.angle_gamma   90.00
#
_symmetry.space_group_name_H-M   'P 1'
#
loop_
_entity.id
_entity.type
_entity.pdbx_description
1 polymer ?
#
loop_
_entity_poly.entity_id
_entity_poly.type
_entity_poly.pdbx_seq_one_letter_code
_entity_poly.pdbx_strand_id
1 'polypeptide(L)' 'MTDTAQARFGGDDARPCTYPQARVAILPVPYEGTVTYGGGTARGPQAVLEASAQLEMYD' A
#
# COMPACT_ATOMS: atom_id res chain seq x y z
N MET A 1 -11.54 20.85 1.57
CA MET A 1 -10.27 20.12 1.76
C MET A 1 -10.66 18.65 1.81
N THR A 2 -10.85 18.06 0.64
CA THR A 2 -11.33 16.69 0.50
C THR A 2 -10.25 15.78 1.07
N ASP A 3 -10.60 15.04 2.12
CA ASP A 3 -9.80 13.93 2.62
C ASP A 3 -9.72 12.90 1.49
N THR A 4 -8.65 12.97 0.70
CA THR A 4 -8.35 11.91 -0.26
C THR A 4 -8.06 10.69 0.60
N ALA A 5 -9.05 9.81 0.76
CA ALA A 5 -8.91 8.60 1.54
C ALA A 5 -7.63 7.88 1.10
N GLN A 6 -6.60 7.95 1.94
CA GLN A 6 -5.32 7.34 1.64
C GLN A 6 -5.56 5.82 1.66
N ALA A 7 -5.33 5.17 0.52
CA ALA A 7 -5.59 3.74 0.38
C ALA A 7 -4.88 2.96 1.49
N ARG A 8 -5.64 2.15 2.22
CA ARG A 8 -5.17 1.36 3.36
C ARG A 8 -4.77 -0.01 2.87
N PHE A 9 -3.70 -0.55 3.45
CA PHE A 9 -3.36 -1.95 3.23
C PHE A 9 -4.49 -2.82 3.79
N GLY A 10 -5.05 -3.69 2.95
CA GLY A 10 -6.18 -4.54 3.30
C GLY A 10 -7.57 -3.92 3.07
N GLY A 11 -7.65 -2.76 2.40
CA GLY A 11 -8.93 -2.18 2.01
C GLY A 11 -9.76 -1.64 3.17
N ASP A 12 -11.08 -1.61 2.97
CA ASP A 12 -12.04 -1.01 3.91
C ASP A 12 -12.30 -1.89 5.15
N ASP A 13 -12.09 -3.20 5.03
CA ASP A 13 -12.23 -4.17 6.13
C ASP A 13 -11.04 -4.15 7.10
N ALA A 14 -9.94 -3.48 6.72
CA ALA A 14 -8.78 -3.32 7.57
C ALA A 14 -9.11 -2.50 8.82
N ARG A 15 -8.74 -3.02 10.00
CA ARG A 15 -8.90 -2.31 11.27
C ARG A 15 -8.18 -0.95 11.21
N PRO A 16 -8.86 0.16 11.55
CA PRO A 16 -8.23 1.47 11.60
C PRO A 16 -7.02 1.45 12.54
N CYS A 17 -5.89 1.95 12.05
CA CYS A 17 -4.66 2.09 12.81
C CYS A 17 -4.03 3.44 12.53
N THR A 18 -3.63 4.15 13.59
CA THR A 18 -2.82 5.35 13.46
C THR A 18 -1.34 4.99 13.42
N TYR A 19 -0.51 5.84 12.84
CA TYR A 19 0.93 5.61 12.76
C TYR A 19 1.60 5.38 14.14
N PRO A 20 1.31 6.15 15.21
CA PRO A 20 1.92 5.93 16.53
C PRO A 20 1.52 4.62 17.20
N GLN A 21 0.37 4.05 16.83
CA GLN A 21 -0.14 2.78 17.38
C GLN A 21 0.30 1.57 16.55
N ALA A 22 0.87 1.79 15.37
CA ALA A 22 1.21 0.75 14.43
C ALA A 22 2.38 -0.09 14.95
N ARG A 23 2.21 -1.41 14.94
CA ARG A 23 3.30 -2.38 15.20
C ARG A 23 4.24 -2.53 14.01
N VAL A 24 3.71 -2.27 12.81
CA VAL A 24 4.42 -2.34 11.53
C VAL A 24 3.95 -1.16 10.68
N ALA A 25 4.89 -0.49 10.02
CA ALA A 25 4.61 0.56 9.05
C ALA A 25 5.10 0.13 7.67
N ILE A 26 4.26 0.32 6.66
CA ILE A 26 4.57 0.04 5.25
C ILE A 26 4.78 1.39 4.56
N LEU A 27 5.96 1.58 3.94
CA LEU A 27 6.28 2.78 3.16
C LEU A 27 6.35 2.41 1.67
N PRO A 28 5.37 2.81 0.85
CA PRO A 28 5.44 2.65 -0.60
C PRO A 28 6.56 3.51 -1.19
N VAL A 29 7.49 2.90 -1.94
CA VAL A 29 8.56 3.61 -2.64
C VAL A 29 8.53 3.26 -4.13
N PRO A 30 7.96 4.11 -5.00
CA PRO A 30 7.83 3.85 -6.43
C PRO A 30 9.15 4.14 -7.18
N TYR A 31 10.19 3.37 -6.88
CA TYR A 31 11.53 3.57 -7.47
C TYR A 31 11.75 2.73 -8.73
N GLU A 32 12.35 3.33 -9.75
CA GLU A 32 12.67 2.69 -11.04
C GLU A 32 14.06 3.07 -11.57
N GLY A 33 14.88 3.76 -10.77
CA GLY A 33 16.12 4.39 -11.25
C GLY A 33 17.24 3.44 -11.69
N THR A 34 17.17 2.14 -11.37
CA THR A 34 18.21 1.14 -11.69
C THR A 34 17.76 0.11 -12.72
N VAL A 35 16.59 0.29 -13.32
CA VAL A 35 15.99 -0.70 -14.22
C VAL A 35 16.55 -0.56 -15.64
N THR A 36 16.98 -1.67 -16.25
CA THR A 36 17.73 -1.64 -17.53
C THR A 36 17.11 -2.46 -18.67
N TYR A 37 16.21 -3.42 -18.38
CA TYR A 37 15.60 -4.29 -19.41
C TYR A 37 14.16 -3.91 -19.78
N GLY A 38 13.33 -3.53 -18.80
CA GLY A 38 11.94 -3.12 -19.03
C GLY A 38 11.35 -2.43 -17.81
N GLY A 39 10.47 -1.45 -18.02
CA GLY A 39 9.97 -0.58 -16.96
C GLY A 39 8.76 -1.09 -16.18
N GLY A 40 8.33 -0.29 -15.21
CA GLY A 40 7.11 -0.50 -14.44
C GLY A 40 7.29 -0.95 -13.00
N THR A 41 8.52 -1.04 -12.48
CA THR A 41 8.77 -1.36 -11.07
C THR A 41 8.21 -0.28 -10.13
N ALA A 42 8.15 0.98 -10.59
CA ALA A 42 7.51 2.06 -9.85
C ALA A 42 6.01 1.82 -9.60
N ARG A 43 5.35 0.97 -10.40
CA ARG A 43 3.92 0.61 -10.22
C ARG A 43 3.69 -0.48 -9.18
N GLY A 44 4.74 -1.20 -8.78
CA GLY A 44 4.67 -2.31 -7.83
C GLY A 44 4.01 -1.94 -6.50
N PRO A 45 4.41 -0.84 -5.83
CA PRO A 45 3.82 -0.46 -4.55
C PRO A 45 2.31 -0.22 -4.61
N GLN A 46 1.83 0.41 -5.68
CA GLN A 46 0.38 0.62 -5.88
C GLN A 46 -0.34 -0.70 -6.13
N ALA A 47 0.22 -1.57 -6.99
CA ALA A 47 -0.37 -2.87 -7.28
C ALA A 47 -0.49 -3.77 -6.04
N VAL A 48 0.50 -3.73 -5.14
CA VAL A 48 0.44 -4.44 -3.85
C VAL A 48 -0.69 -3.90 -2.98
N LEU A 49 -0.85 -2.58 -2.92
CA LEU A 49 -1.90 -1.93 -2.13
C LEU A 49 -3.30 -2.30 -2.66
N GLU A 50 -3.50 -2.27 -3.98
CA GLU A 50 -4.75 -2.65 -4.64
C GLU A 50 -5.07 -4.14 -4.42
N ALA A 51 -4.08 -5.02 -4.60
CA ALA A 51 -4.25 -6.45 -4.38
C ALA A 51 -4.54 -6.79 -2.91
N SER A 52 -4.00 -6.02 -1.97
CA SER A 52 -4.20 -6.27 -0.53
C SER A 52 -5.67 -6.19 -0.11
N ALA A 53 -6.49 -5.38 -0.78
CA ALA A 53 -7.92 -5.27 -0.51
C ALA A 53 -8.73 -6.51 -0.91
N GLN A 54 -8.12 -7.47 -1.62
CA GLN A 54 -8.76 -8.72 -2.01
C GLN A 54 -8.47 -9.87 -1.03
N LEU A 55 -7.65 -9.62 0.00
CA LEU A 55 -7.32 -10.61 1.01
C LEU A 55 -8.30 -10.52 2.18
N GLU A 56 -8.74 -11.68 2.65
CA GLU A 56 -9.53 -11.79 3.88
C GLU A 56 -8.67 -11.43 5.09
N MET A 57 -9.28 -10.71 6.04
CA MET A 57 -8.63 -10.37 7.30
C MET A 57 -8.60 -11.59 8.22
N TYR A 58 -7.48 -11.77 8.92
CA TYR A 58 -7.36 -12.78 9.95
C TYR A 58 -8.00 -12.29 11.25
N ASP A 59 -8.79 -13.14 11.90
CA ASP A 59 -9.44 -12.92 13.19
C ASP A 59 -8.71 -13.57 14.37
#